data_AF-H2BQW6-F1
#
_entry.id   AF-H2BQW6-F1
#
_cell.length_a   1.000
_cell.length_b   1.000
_cell.length_c   1.000
_cell.angle_alpha   90.00
_cell.angle_beta   90.00
_cell.angle_gamma   90.00
#
_symmetry.space_group_name_H-M   'P 1'
#
loop_
_entity.id
_entity.type
_entity.pdbx_description
1 polymer ?
#
loop_
_entity_poly.entity_id
_entity_poly.type
_entity_poly.pdbx_seq_one_letter_code
_entity_poly.pdbx_strand_id
1 'polypeptide(L)'
;MTKFKNKQLIEGSSKFLWLGSFIAFLIAFSPYLFYMYEIFPSGSVWENSFFTYESKYYESVNVAMWTYLGKITPLFLLFIWFFTCKHWWYHAILIPIAMYVFQFVVSFYEDVYLEGEIFMDTDGLLYLAPFFFIIIVIVYLVRIQIFDRIYGIDLSELNETDVSVFSTGMSSREEKELELFRQQNPSLATEPSEDYYRKL
;
A
#
# COMPACT_ATOMS: atom_id res chain seq x y z
N MET A 1 31.83 5.36 -45.68
CA MET A 1 32.38 6.18 -44.57
C MET A 1 31.50 5.95 -43.35
N THR A 2 31.99 5.14 -42.41
CA THR A 2 31.28 4.70 -41.20
C THR A 2 31.24 5.83 -40.18
N LYS A 3 30.05 6.15 -39.65
CA LYS A 3 29.91 7.08 -38.52
C LYS A 3 29.17 6.39 -37.38
N PHE A 4 29.90 5.53 -36.66
CA PHE A 4 29.51 5.11 -35.31
C PHE A 4 29.84 6.25 -34.35
N LYS A 5 28.82 6.91 -33.81
CA LYS A 5 28.93 7.58 -32.51
C LYS A 5 27.53 7.86 -31.97
N ASN A 6 27.03 6.95 -31.14
CA ASN A 6 26.10 7.32 -30.10
C ASN A 6 26.50 6.62 -28.80
N LYS A 7 27.56 7.14 -28.16
CA LYS A 7 27.96 6.76 -26.80
C LYS A 7 27.26 7.72 -25.86
N GLN A 8 25.94 7.58 -25.73
CA GLN A 8 25.18 8.32 -24.72
C GLN A 8 25.41 7.65 -23.36
N LEU A 9 26.31 8.29 -22.58
CA LEU A 9 26.22 8.51 -21.14
C LEU A 9 25.93 7.29 -20.24
N ILE A 10 27.01 6.60 -19.85
CA ILE A 10 27.05 5.52 -18.83
C ILE A 10 27.18 6.11 -17.40
N GLU A 11 26.95 7.41 -17.18
CA GLU A 11 27.10 8.01 -15.84
C GLU A 11 25.97 7.61 -14.86
N GLY A 12 24.81 7.19 -15.36
CA GLY A 12 23.72 6.65 -14.54
C GLY A 12 23.86 5.15 -14.19
N SER A 13 24.79 4.44 -14.83
CA SER A 13 24.91 2.97 -14.72
C SER A 13 25.56 2.54 -13.40
N SER A 14 26.56 3.26 -12.91
CA SER A 14 27.34 2.85 -11.73
C SER A 14 26.50 2.81 -10.45
N LYS A 15 25.64 3.82 -10.23
CA LYS A 15 24.73 3.87 -9.06
C LYS A 15 23.69 2.76 -9.10
N PHE A 16 23.15 2.46 -10.28
CA PHE A 16 22.21 1.36 -10.46
C PHE A 16 22.86 -0.01 -10.20
N LEU A 17 24.09 -0.21 -10.68
CA LEU A 17 24.85 -1.44 -10.43
C LEU A 17 25.24 -1.61 -8.96
N TRP A 18 25.64 -0.52 -8.29
CA TRP A 18 25.93 -0.55 -6.85
C TRP A 18 24.69 -0.88 -6.01
N LEU A 19 23.55 -0.24 -6.31
CA LEU A 19 22.31 -0.50 -5.59
C LEU A 19 21.84 -1.94 -5.80
N GLY A 20 21.88 -2.43 -7.04
CA GLY A 20 21.53 -3.82 -7.36
C GLY A 20 22.45 -4.83 -6.65
N SER A 21 23.76 -4.57 -6.60
CA SER A 21 24.71 -5.44 -5.89
C SER A 21 24.51 -5.42 -4.37
N PHE A 22 24.17 -4.27 -3.80
CA PHE A 22 23.87 -4.14 -2.38
C PHE A 22 22.60 -4.91 -2.00
N ILE A 23 21.54 -4.78 -2.80
CA ILE A 23 20.30 -5.54 -2.61
C ILE A 23 20.54 -7.04 -2.76
N ALA A 24 21.31 -7.46 -3.77
CA ALA A 24 21.66 -8.87 -3.96
C ALA A 24 22.45 -9.44 -2.77
N PHE A 25 23.36 -8.64 -2.22
CA PHE A 25 24.08 -9.00 -0.99
C PHE A 25 23.12 -9.16 0.21
N LEU A 26 22.18 -8.24 0.41
CA LEU A 26 21.17 -8.34 1.48
C LEU A 26 20.31 -9.61 1.36
N ILE A 27 19.90 -9.97 0.14
CA ILE A 27 19.14 -11.20 -0.12
C ILE A 27 20.01 -12.43 0.18
N ALA A 28 21.26 -12.46 -0.30
CA ALA A 28 22.19 -13.55 -0.02
C ALA A 28 22.53 -13.68 1.47
N PHE A 29 22.45 -12.58 2.22
CA PHE A 29 22.65 -12.54 3.67
C PHE A 29 21.44 -13.06 4.47
N SER A 30 20.27 -13.24 3.85
CA SER A 30 19.04 -13.64 4.54
C SER A 30 19.15 -14.89 5.42
N PRO A 31 19.91 -15.97 5.08
CA PRO A 31 20.06 -17.10 5.98
C PRO A 31 20.78 -16.73 7.27
N TYR A 32 21.80 -15.87 7.20
CA TYR A 32 22.51 -15.39 8.38
C TYR A 32 21.63 -14.50 9.25
N LEU A 33 20.76 -13.69 8.63
CA LEU A 33 19.76 -12.92 9.35
C LEU A 33 18.85 -13.83 10.16
N PHE A 34 18.42 -14.97 9.60
CA PHE A 34 17.65 -15.96 10.36
C PHE A 34 18.46 -16.55 11.52
N TYR A 35 19.68 -17.05 11.27
CA TYR A 35 20.50 -17.72 12.30
C TYR A 35 21.01 -16.81 13.43
N MET A 36 20.80 -15.50 13.37
CA MET A 36 21.12 -14.60 14.47
C MET A 36 20.45 -14.99 15.80
N TYR A 37 19.36 -15.77 15.79
CA TYR A 37 18.72 -16.26 17.01
C TYR A 37 19.68 -17.10 17.89
N GLU A 38 20.70 -17.75 17.31
CA GLU A 38 21.67 -18.57 18.04
C GLU A 38 22.54 -17.77 19.02
N ILE A 39 22.65 -16.45 18.83
CA ILE A 39 23.41 -15.56 19.71
C ILE A 39 22.69 -15.36 21.05
N PHE A 40 21.38 -15.60 21.09
CA PHE A 40 20.56 -15.35 22.27
C PHE A 40 20.59 -16.53 23.24
N PRO A 41 20.60 -16.25 24.56
CA PRO A 41 20.69 -17.28 25.58
C PRO A 41 19.44 -18.17 25.57
N SER A 42 19.62 -19.44 25.96
CA SER A 42 18.52 -20.40 26.08
C SER A 42 17.65 -20.22 27.34
N GLY A 43 18.04 -19.33 28.27
CA GLY A 43 17.25 -19.02 29.46
C GLY A 43 15.99 -18.19 29.16
N SER A 44 15.08 -18.11 30.12
CA SER A 44 13.84 -17.32 30.03
C SER A 44 14.08 -15.80 30.10
N VAL A 45 15.21 -15.38 30.68
CA VAL A 45 15.58 -13.97 30.83
C VAL A 45 16.84 -13.69 30.03
N TRP A 46 16.81 -12.61 29.26
CA TRP A 46 17.96 -12.01 28.61
C TRP A 46 18.19 -10.61 29.18
N GLU A 47 19.27 -10.49 29.94
CA GLU A 47 19.72 -9.21 30.47
C GLU A 47 20.82 -8.64 29.59
N ASN A 48 20.65 -7.40 29.16
CA ASN A 48 21.66 -6.60 28.50
C ASN A 48 21.88 -5.30 29.29
N SER A 49 22.97 -4.59 29.03
CA SER A 49 23.33 -3.34 29.72
C SER A 49 22.27 -2.22 29.58
N PHE A 50 21.32 -2.36 28.66
CA PHE A 50 20.30 -1.35 28.35
C PHE A 50 18.87 -1.80 28.64
N PHE A 51 18.60 -3.10 28.71
CA PHE A 51 17.25 -3.62 28.89
C PHE A 51 17.27 -5.07 29.39
N THR A 52 16.19 -5.46 30.05
CA THR A 52 15.89 -6.84 30.43
C THR A 52 14.71 -7.31 29.61
N TYR A 53 14.89 -8.40 28.89
CA TYR A 53 13.83 -9.08 28.15
C TYR A 53 13.52 -10.40 28.85
N GLU A 54 12.26 -10.65 29.13
CA GLU A 54 11.79 -11.90 29.71
C GLU A 54 10.77 -12.53 28.75
N SER A 55 11.05 -13.76 28.32
CA SER A 55 10.14 -14.57 27.52
C SER A 55 9.22 -15.33 28.46
N LYS A 56 7.97 -14.90 28.56
CA LYS A 56 6.98 -15.51 29.45
C LYS A 56 6.25 -16.67 28.79
N TYR A 57 5.99 -16.58 27.48
CA TYR A 57 5.23 -17.59 26.75
C TYR A 57 6.12 -18.72 26.25
N TYR A 58 7.24 -18.39 25.61
CA TYR A 58 8.14 -19.41 25.06
C TYR A 58 9.10 -20.00 26.11
N GLU A 59 9.12 -19.45 27.33
CA GLU A 59 9.98 -19.82 28.46
C GLU A 59 11.50 -19.79 28.17
N SER A 60 11.88 -19.41 26.95
CA SER A 60 13.23 -19.41 26.44
C SER A 60 13.37 -18.29 25.42
N VAL A 61 14.27 -17.35 25.71
CA VAL A 61 14.55 -16.22 24.80
C VAL A 61 15.06 -16.73 23.46
N ASN A 62 15.81 -17.82 23.43
CA ASN A 62 16.27 -18.43 22.17
C ASN A 62 15.09 -18.86 21.28
N VAL A 63 14.06 -19.50 21.85
CA VAL A 63 12.86 -19.94 21.11
C VAL A 63 12.01 -18.74 20.68
N ALA A 64 11.88 -17.72 21.53
CA ALA A 64 11.22 -16.47 21.16
C ALA A 64 11.91 -15.80 19.97
N MET A 65 13.24 -15.67 20.02
CA MET A 65 14.03 -15.06 18.95
C MET A 65 14.02 -15.89 17.67
N TRP A 66 14.04 -17.22 17.77
CA TRP A 66 13.87 -18.11 16.62
C TRP A 66 12.51 -17.87 15.95
N THR A 67 11.44 -17.78 16.74
CA THR A 67 10.09 -17.49 16.26
C THR A 67 10.00 -16.12 15.59
N TYR A 68 10.63 -15.11 16.17
CA TYR A 68 10.66 -13.74 15.65
C TYR A 68 11.46 -13.64 14.37
N LEU A 69 12.68 -14.18 14.33
CA LEU A 69 13.53 -14.13 13.14
C LEU A 69 12.95 -15.00 12.02
N GLY A 70 12.22 -16.06 12.35
CA GLY A 70 11.41 -16.83 11.40
C GLY A 70 10.32 -16.00 10.70
N LYS A 71 9.79 -14.95 11.35
CA LYS A 71 8.80 -14.02 10.76
C LYS A 71 9.45 -12.78 10.15
N ILE A 72 10.50 -12.24 10.77
CA ILE A 72 11.24 -11.05 10.31
C ILE A 72 12.00 -11.35 9.01
N THR A 73 12.61 -12.53 8.88
CA THR A 73 13.37 -12.89 7.66
C THR A 73 12.52 -12.87 6.39
N PRO A 74 11.37 -13.58 6.31
CA PRO A 74 10.51 -13.51 5.14
C PRO A 74 9.92 -12.10 4.94
N LEU A 75 9.56 -11.40 6.03
CA LEU A 75 9.08 -10.02 5.97
C LEU A 75 10.13 -9.07 5.37
N PHE A 76 11.40 -9.21 5.75
CA PHE A 76 12.52 -8.45 5.18
C PHE A 76 12.67 -8.71 3.67
N LEU A 77 12.60 -9.97 3.24
CA LEU A 77 12.64 -10.31 1.81
C LEU A 77 11.43 -9.76 1.05
N LEU A 78 10.23 -9.78 1.65
CA LEU A 78 9.03 -9.19 1.06
C LEU A 78 9.14 -7.67 0.93
N PHE A 79 9.74 -6.98 1.91
CA PHE A 79 10.01 -5.55 1.81
C PHE A 79 11.00 -5.23 0.68
N ILE A 80 12.11 -5.98 0.59
CA ILE A 80 13.04 -5.84 -0.53
C ILE A 80 12.29 -6.05 -1.85
N TRP A 81 11.48 -7.11 -1.94
CA TRP A 81 10.73 -7.41 -3.14
C TRP A 81 9.74 -6.30 -3.51
N PHE A 82 8.98 -5.79 -2.54
CA PHE A 82 8.04 -4.70 -2.73
C PHE A 82 8.71 -3.42 -3.24
N PHE A 83 9.84 -3.01 -2.65
CA PHE A 83 10.54 -1.79 -3.08
C PHE A 83 11.31 -1.95 -4.40
N THR A 84 11.70 -3.17 -4.76
CA THR A 84 12.47 -3.43 -5.98
C THR A 84 11.60 -3.79 -7.18
N CYS A 85 10.37 -4.27 -6.95
CA CYS A 85 9.42 -4.57 -8.00
C CYS A 85 8.91 -3.31 -8.69
N LYS A 86 9.03 -3.28 -10.03
CA LYS A 86 8.49 -2.23 -10.89
C LYS A 86 7.20 -2.65 -11.61
N HIS A 87 6.67 -3.83 -11.30
CA HIS A 87 5.47 -4.35 -11.93
C HIS A 87 4.22 -3.78 -11.29
N TRP A 88 3.17 -3.56 -12.06
CA TRP A 88 1.90 -2.99 -11.57
C TRP A 88 1.24 -3.81 -10.44
N TRP A 89 1.47 -5.13 -10.39
CA TRP A 89 0.90 -6.02 -9.39
C TRP A 89 1.63 -6.01 -8.04
N TYR A 90 2.73 -5.25 -7.89
CA TYR A 90 3.53 -5.24 -6.66
C TYR A 90 2.72 -4.87 -5.40
N HIS A 91 1.61 -4.14 -5.56
CA HIS A 91 0.66 -3.87 -4.48
C HIS A 91 0.05 -5.13 -3.85
N ALA A 92 -0.04 -6.24 -4.59
CA ALA A 92 -0.48 -7.52 -4.03
C ALA A 92 0.51 -8.08 -2.98
N ILE A 93 1.78 -7.70 -3.02
CA ILE A 93 2.80 -8.07 -2.02
C ILE A 93 2.50 -7.40 -0.66
N LEU A 94 1.70 -6.33 -0.65
CA LEU A 94 1.26 -5.71 0.61
C LEU A 94 0.44 -6.66 1.47
N ILE A 95 -0.31 -7.59 0.87
CA ILE A 95 -1.12 -8.60 1.57
C ILE A 95 -0.24 -9.54 2.43
N PRO A 96 0.78 -10.23 1.89
CA PRO A 96 1.66 -11.06 2.72
C PRO A 96 2.53 -10.22 3.68
N ILE A 97 2.93 -8.99 3.33
CA ILE A 97 3.62 -8.10 4.29
C ILE A 97 2.74 -7.86 5.51
N ALA A 98 1.50 -7.46 5.28
CA ALA A 98 0.49 -7.27 6.31
C ALA A 98 0.28 -8.51 7.18
N MET A 99 0.19 -9.69 6.57
CA MET A 99 0.09 -10.97 7.27
C MET A 99 1.27 -11.21 8.21
N TYR A 100 2.51 -11.08 7.72
CA TYR A 100 3.70 -11.29 8.54
C TYR A 100 3.87 -10.23 9.63
N VAL A 101 3.53 -8.97 9.36
CA VAL A 101 3.54 -7.89 10.38
C VAL A 101 2.56 -8.24 11.51
N PHE A 102 1.32 -8.63 11.17
CA PHE A 102 0.34 -9.02 12.17
C PHE A 102 0.83 -10.21 13.00
N GLN A 103 1.29 -11.27 12.33
CA GLN A 103 1.82 -12.45 13.02
C GLN A 103 3.01 -12.13 13.93
N PHE A 104 3.88 -11.21 13.53
CA PHE A 104 5.00 -10.77 14.36
C PHE A 104 4.51 -10.02 15.61
N VAL A 105 3.57 -9.08 15.44
CA VAL A 105 3.00 -8.32 16.57
C VAL A 105 2.26 -9.24 17.54
N VAL A 106 1.48 -10.20 17.04
CA VAL A 106 0.77 -11.17 17.88
C VAL A 106 1.76 -12.04 18.65
N SER A 107 2.74 -12.66 17.99
CA SER A 107 3.74 -13.49 18.70
C SER A 107 4.58 -12.69 19.71
N PHE A 108 4.84 -11.41 19.44
CA PHE A 108 5.53 -10.54 20.41
C PHE A 108 4.64 -10.22 21.60
N TYR A 109 3.38 -9.89 21.35
CA TYR A 109 2.43 -9.57 22.40
C TYR A 109 2.16 -10.78 23.30
N GLU A 110 2.00 -11.96 22.72
CA GLU A 110 1.85 -13.23 23.44
C GLU A 110 3.03 -13.48 24.38
N ASP A 111 4.26 -13.36 23.88
CA ASP A 111 5.44 -13.65 24.69
C ASP A 111 5.70 -12.67 25.83
N VAL A 112 5.37 -11.39 25.64
CA VAL A 112 5.66 -10.35 26.63
C VAL A 112 4.52 -10.16 27.64
N TYR A 113 3.26 -10.31 27.21
CA TYR A 113 2.10 -9.87 27.99
C TYR A 113 1.13 -10.99 28.39
N LEU A 114 1.12 -12.16 27.73
CA LEU A 114 0.14 -13.21 27.99
C LEU A 114 0.74 -14.38 28.78
N GLU A 115 0.32 -14.51 30.04
CA GLU A 115 0.63 -15.65 30.92
C GLU A 115 -0.44 -16.76 30.85
N GLY A 116 -1.36 -16.71 29.88
CA GLY A 116 -2.50 -17.63 29.81
C GLY A 116 -2.87 -18.04 28.40
N GLU A 117 -3.22 -19.32 28.24
CA GLU A 117 -3.67 -20.00 27.02
C GLU A 117 -4.94 -19.40 26.42
N ILE A 118 -4.86 -18.18 25.91
CA ILE A 118 -5.90 -17.63 25.05
C ILE A 118 -5.56 -18.12 23.64
N PHE A 119 -6.43 -18.98 23.12
CA PHE A 119 -6.41 -19.59 21.78
C PHE A 119 -6.37 -18.55 20.63
N MET A 120 -5.31 -17.77 20.51
CA MET A 120 -5.04 -16.97 19.31
C MET A 120 -4.52 -17.85 18.16
N ASP A 121 -4.01 -19.03 18.49
CA ASP A 121 -3.46 -19.99 17.52
C ASP A 121 -4.54 -20.65 16.63
N THR A 122 -5.82 -20.64 17.04
CA THR A 122 -6.89 -21.37 16.31
C THR A 122 -7.64 -20.49 15.30
N ASP A 123 -7.83 -19.19 15.57
CA ASP A 123 -8.69 -18.30 14.77
C ASP A 123 -7.98 -17.07 14.19
N GLY A 124 -6.64 -17.05 14.16
CA GLY A 124 -5.85 -15.91 13.67
C GLY A 124 -6.25 -15.41 12.27
N LEU A 125 -6.69 -16.32 11.38
CA LEU A 125 -7.18 -15.96 10.05
C LEU A 125 -8.49 -15.14 10.10
N LEU A 126 -9.39 -15.46 11.01
CA LEU A 126 -10.68 -14.75 11.16
C LEU A 126 -10.45 -13.32 11.69
N TYR A 127 -9.50 -13.15 12.62
CA TYR A 127 -9.09 -11.82 13.11
C TYR A 127 -8.37 -10.99 12.03
N LEU A 128 -7.65 -11.63 11.10
CA LEU A 128 -7.00 -10.96 9.98
C LEU A 128 -7.95 -10.56 8.83
N ALA A 129 -9.11 -11.22 8.72
CA ALA A 129 -10.08 -10.98 7.65
C ALA A 129 -10.43 -9.49 7.43
N PRO A 130 -10.76 -8.67 8.46
CA PRO A 130 -11.03 -7.25 8.27
C PRO A 130 -9.81 -6.47 7.75
N PHE A 131 -8.60 -6.87 8.15
CA PHE A 131 -7.37 -6.23 7.67
C PHE A 131 -7.11 -6.56 6.19
N PHE A 132 -7.34 -7.80 5.77
CA PHE A 132 -7.30 -8.19 4.36
C PHE A 132 -8.32 -7.44 3.52
N PHE A 133 -9.53 -7.22 4.03
CA PHE A 133 -10.54 -6.42 3.33
C PHE A 133 -10.05 -4.99 3.08
N ILE A 134 -9.48 -4.32 4.09
CA ILE A 134 -8.92 -2.97 3.94
C ILE A 134 -7.81 -2.94 2.88
N ILE A 135 -6.90 -3.92 2.93
CA ILE A 135 -5.79 -3.99 1.97
C ILE A 135 -6.30 -4.22 0.55
N ILE A 136 -7.28 -5.10 0.36
CA ILE A 136 -7.91 -5.33 -0.95
C ILE A 136 -8.55 -4.04 -1.48
N VAL A 137 -9.23 -3.27 -0.63
CA VAL A 137 -9.78 -1.96 -0.99
C VAL A 137 -8.67 -1.01 -1.43
N ILE A 138 -7.57 -0.90 -0.68
CA ILE A 138 -6.42 -0.06 -1.04
C ILE A 138 -5.82 -0.49 -2.39
N VAL A 139 -5.60 -1.80 -2.59
CA VAL A 139 -5.07 -2.34 -3.84
C VAL A 139 -6.00 -2.03 -5.02
N TYR A 140 -7.31 -2.12 -4.82
CA TYR A 140 -8.31 -1.79 -5.85
C TYR A 140 -8.32 -0.30 -6.20
N LEU A 141 -8.23 0.59 -5.20
CA LEU A 141 -8.14 2.04 -5.42
C LEU A 141 -6.87 2.41 -6.20
N VAL A 142 -5.74 1.81 -5.85
CA VAL A 142 -4.49 2.05 -6.58
C VAL A 142 -4.58 1.50 -8.01
N ARG A 143 -5.24 0.36 -8.22
CA ARG A 143 -5.51 -0.18 -9.56
C ARG A 143 -6.37 0.77 -10.40
N ILE A 144 -7.37 1.44 -9.81
CA ILE A 144 -8.16 2.48 -10.50
C ILE A 144 -7.25 3.65 -10.91
N GLN A 145 -6.45 4.18 -9.99
CA GLN A 145 -5.54 5.31 -10.29
C GLN A 145 -4.49 4.98 -11.36
N ILE A 146 -3.98 3.75 -11.35
CA ILE A 146 -3.04 3.27 -12.38
C ILE A 146 -3.76 3.12 -13.72
N PHE A 147 -4.97 2.56 -13.73
CA PHE A 147 -5.76 2.42 -14.95
C PHE A 147 -6.11 3.78 -15.56
N ASP A 148 -6.52 4.74 -14.72
CA ASP A 148 -6.79 6.13 -15.10
C ASP A 148 -5.56 6.77 -15.77
N ARG A 149 -4.39 6.63 -15.14
CA ARG A 149 -3.11 7.13 -15.67
C ARG A 149 -2.63 6.42 -16.94
N ILE A 150 -2.88 5.11 -17.08
CA ILE A 150 -2.44 4.33 -18.25
C ILE A 150 -3.33 4.58 -19.46
N TYR A 151 -4.64 4.71 -19.25
CA TYR A 151 -5.60 4.89 -20.35
C TYR A 151 -5.84 6.35 -20.70
N GLY A 152 -5.36 7.31 -19.89
CA GLY A 152 -5.44 8.74 -20.20
C GLY A 152 -6.88 9.23 -20.37
N ILE A 153 -7.85 8.49 -19.84
CA ILE A 153 -9.25 8.90 -19.81
C ILE A 153 -9.33 9.82 -18.61
N ASP A 154 -9.06 11.10 -18.83
CA ASP A 154 -9.35 12.09 -17.82
C ASP A 154 -10.86 12.07 -17.60
N LEU A 155 -11.32 11.48 -16.50
CA LEU A 155 -12.75 11.43 -16.17
C LEU A 155 -13.35 12.84 -16.06
N SER A 156 -12.52 13.89 -15.92
CA SER A 156 -12.97 15.27 -16.04
C SER A 156 -13.41 15.63 -17.46
N GLU A 157 -12.77 15.07 -18.49
CA GLU A 157 -13.11 15.29 -19.91
C GLU A 157 -14.48 14.67 -20.25
N LEU A 158 -14.84 13.54 -19.63
CA LEU A 158 -16.19 12.96 -19.77
C LEU A 158 -17.27 13.90 -19.18
N ASN A 159 -17.01 14.49 -18.01
CA ASN A 159 -17.94 15.42 -17.38
C ASN A 159 -18.09 16.72 -18.21
N GLU A 160 -17.01 17.20 -18.83
CA GLU A 160 -17.04 18.36 -19.71
C GLU A 160 -17.75 18.08 -21.04
N THR A 161 -17.59 16.88 -21.62
CA THR A 161 -18.26 16.51 -22.87
C THR A 161 -19.78 16.37 -22.71
N ASP A 162 -20.27 15.76 -21.64
CA ASP A 162 -21.72 15.62 -21.42
C ASP A 162 -22.39 16.98 -21.18
N VAL A 163 -21.75 17.89 -20.42
CA VAL A 163 -22.29 19.24 -20.15
C VAL A 163 -22.20 20.13 -21.39
N SER A 164 -21.10 20.07 -22.16
CA SER A 164 -20.92 20.91 -23.36
C SER A 164 -21.76 20.46 -24.55
N VAL A 165 -22.02 19.16 -24.72
CA VAL A 165 -22.96 18.66 -25.74
C VAL A 165 -24.38 19.11 -25.40
N PHE A 166 -24.74 19.14 -24.12
CA PHE A 166 -26.04 19.67 -23.68
C PHE A 166 -26.15 21.19 -23.86
N SER A 167 -25.09 21.95 -23.57
CA SER A 167 -25.10 23.42 -23.69
C SER A 167 -24.98 23.91 -25.13
N THR A 168 -24.26 23.19 -26.00
CA THR A 168 -24.03 23.59 -27.41
C THR A 168 -25.20 23.19 -28.31
N GLY A 169 -26.06 22.27 -27.86
CA GLY A 169 -27.23 21.80 -28.60
C GLY A 169 -28.47 22.71 -28.52
N MET A 170 -28.55 23.64 -27.57
CA MET A 170 -29.70 24.53 -27.45
C MET A 170 -29.64 25.67 -28.46
N SER A 171 -30.54 25.63 -29.44
CA SER A 171 -30.78 26.75 -30.36
C SER A 171 -31.31 27.95 -29.58
N SER A 172 -30.97 29.18 -30.02
CA SER A 172 -31.46 30.43 -29.42
C SER A 172 -33.00 30.55 -29.36
N ARG A 173 -33.70 29.68 -30.09
CA ARG A 173 -35.16 29.56 -30.04
C ARG A 173 -35.63 28.68 -28.87
N GLU A 174 -34.92 27.60 -28.58
CA GLU A 174 -35.22 26.67 -27.48
C GLU A 174 -34.93 27.32 -26.13
N GLU A 175 -33.88 28.16 -26.04
CA GLU A 175 -33.64 29.03 -24.88
C GLU A 175 -34.84 29.94 -24.59
N LYS A 176 -35.36 30.61 -25.63
CA LYS A 176 -36.53 31.50 -25.50
C LYS A 176 -37.80 30.72 -25.15
N GLU A 177 -38.00 29.53 -25.73
CA GLU A 177 -39.15 28.68 -25.42
C GLU A 177 -39.10 28.19 -23.96
N LEU A 178 -37.92 27.84 -23.43
CA LEU A 178 -37.71 27.46 -22.02
C LEU A 178 -37.91 28.62 -21.05
N GLU A 179 -37.42 29.83 -21.39
CA GLU A 179 -37.65 31.04 -20.61
C GLU A 179 -39.13 31.40 -20.53
N LEU A 180 -39.85 31.33 -21.67
CA LEU A 180 -41.29 31.54 -21.72
C LEU A 180 -42.04 30.48 -20.90
N PHE A 181 -41.63 29.22 -20.99
CA PHE A 181 -42.23 28.13 -20.22
C PHE A 181 -42.00 28.28 -18.71
N ARG A 182 -40.82 28.75 -18.29
CA ARG A 182 -40.48 29.06 -16.88
C ARG A 182 -41.23 30.29 -16.37
N GLN A 183 -41.41 31.31 -17.22
CA GLN A 183 -42.21 32.49 -16.90
C GLN A 183 -43.70 32.14 -16.73
N GLN A 184 -44.20 31.17 -17.50
CA GLN A 184 -45.58 30.71 -17.42
C GLN A 184 -45.83 29.77 -16.23
N ASN A 185 -44.79 29.09 -15.71
CA ASN A 185 -44.89 28.16 -14.59
C ASN A 185 -43.96 28.58 -13.43
N PRO A 186 -44.33 29.62 -12.64
CA PRO A 186 -43.45 30.21 -11.62
C PRO A 186 -43.10 29.27 -10.46
N SER A 187 -43.81 28.15 -10.28
CA SER A 187 -43.49 27.13 -9.27
C SER A 187 -42.20 26.34 -9.57
N LEU A 188 -41.66 26.45 -10.78
CA LEU A 188 -40.43 25.80 -11.25
C LEU A 188 -39.21 26.74 -11.30
N ALA A 189 -39.40 28.03 -10.99
CA ALA A 189 -38.37 29.07 -11.16
C ALA A 189 -37.35 29.16 -10.01
N THR A 190 -37.46 28.32 -8.98
CA THR A 190 -36.61 28.35 -7.80
C THR A 190 -35.56 27.25 -7.83
N GLU A 191 -34.56 27.40 -8.69
CA GLU A 191 -33.21 26.99 -8.31
C GLU A 191 -32.28 28.18 -8.54
N PRO A 192 -31.52 28.62 -7.52
CA PRO A 192 -30.60 29.73 -7.66
C PRO A 192 -29.53 29.35 -8.69
N SER A 193 -29.41 30.13 -9.76
CA SER A 193 -28.36 29.93 -10.78
C SER A 193 -26.98 30.07 -10.15
N GLU A 194 -25.96 29.41 -10.74
CA GLU A 194 -24.56 29.45 -10.29
C GLU A 194 -24.04 30.88 -9.99
N ASP A 195 -24.58 31.88 -10.67
CA ASP A 195 -24.26 33.30 -10.46
C ASP A 195 -24.56 33.81 -9.05
N TYR A 196 -25.52 33.21 -8.33
CA TYR A 196 -25.81 33.54 -6.93
C TYR A 196 -24.67 33.11 -5.99
N TYR A 197 -24.08 31.94 -6.23
CA TYR A 197 -22.99 31.40 -5.43
C TYR A 197 -21.63 32.03 -5.75
N ARG A 198 -21.46 32.58 -6.96
CA ARG A 198 -20.24 33.34 -7.33
C ARG A 198 -20.13 34.72 -6.66
N LYS A 199 -21.21 35.24 -6.08
CA LYS A 199 -21.25 36.59 -5.45
C LYS A 199 -21.15 36.58 -3.92
N LEU A 200 -21.12 35.41 -3.29
CA LEU A 200 -20.80 35.21 -1.87
C LEU A 200 -19.30 34.99 -1.69
#